data_AF-A0A968MHW3-F1
#
_entry.id   AF-A0A968MHW3-F1
#
_cell.length_a   1.000
_cell.length_b   1.000
_cell.length_c   1.000
_cell.angle_alpha   90.00
_cell.angle_beta   90.00
_cell.angle_gamma   90.00
#
_symmetry.space_group_name_H-M   'P 1'
#
loop_
_entity.id
_entity.type
_entity.pdbx_description
1 polymer ?
#
loop_
_entity_poly.entity_id
_entity_poly.type
_entity_poly.pdbx_seq_one_letter_code
_entity_poly.pdbx_strand_id
1 'polypeptide(L)'
;MECELSSLCKLTGRRIRLSFILFISFFCFTKAQDIHFSGYQASPLFINAANTGNFEGNWRLAGTYRDQWRALSNPFTTAGISFDKRISFITRRLPPEPVF
;
A
#
# COMPACT_ATOMS: atom_id res chain seq x y z
N MET A 1 -26.78 30.98 -39.42
CA MET A 1 -25.93 31.12 -38.22
C MET A 1 -26.17 30.01 -37.19
N GLU A 2 -27.37 29.40 -37.11
CA GLU A 2 -27.69 28.32 -36.15
C GLU A 2 -26.96 26.98 -36.38
N CYS A 3 -26.56 26.68 -37.62
CA CYS A 3 -25.91 25.40 -37.97
C CYS A 3 -24.48 25.26 -37.38
N GLU A 4 -23.69 26.35 -37.37
CA GLU A 4 -22.33 26.43 -36.80
C GLU A 4 -22.31 26.22 -35.28
N LEU A 5 -23.32 26.75 -34.57
CA LEU A 5 -23.43 26.57 -33.13
C LEU A 5 -23.71 25.10 -32.73
N SER A 6 -24.48 24.39 -33.57
CA SER A 6 -24.81 22.97 -33.34
C SER A 6 -23.62 22.02 -33.61
N SER A 7 -22.78 22.33 -34.58
CA SER A 7 -21.60 21.53 -34.93
C SER A 7 -20.48 21.73 -33.91
N LEU A 8 -20.29 22.97 -33.41
CA LEU A 8 -19.36 23.29 -32.32
C LEU A 8 -19.75 22.61 -31.00
N CYS A 9 -21.05 22.53 -30.69
CA CYS A 9 -21.54 21.81 -29.51
C CYS A 9 -21.24 20.30 -29.59
N LYS A 10 -21.46 19.66 -30.75
CA LYS A 10 -21.13 18.25 -31.01
C LYS A 10 -19.61 17.97 -30.94
N LEU A 11 -18.79 18.88 -31.44
CA LEU A 11 -17.33 18.77 -31.42
C LEU A 11 -16.77 18.90 -29.99
N THR A 12 -17.34 19.80 -29.19
CA THR A 12 -16.98 20.01 -27.78
C THR A 12 -17.39 18.81 -26.92
N GLY A 13 -18.60 18.25 -27.13
CA GLY A 13 -19.04 17.01 -26.50
C GLY A 13 -18.18 15.79 -26.85
N ARG A 14 -17.69 15.70 -28.10
CA ARG A 14 -16.76 14.63 -28.52
C ARG A 14 -15.41 14.72 -27.80
N ARG A 15 -14.87 15.94 -27.62
CA ARG A 15 -13.61 16.16 -26.88
C ARG A 15 -13.76 15.81 -25.39
N ILE A 16 -14.88 16.16 -24.77
CA ILE A 16 -15.17 15.83 -23.36
C ILE A 16 -15.29 14.30 -23.18
N ARG A 17 -16.02 13.61 -24.07
CA ARG A 17 -16.13 12.14 -24.04
C ARG A 17 -14.79 11.46 -24.21
N LEU A 18 -13.95 11.91 -25.14
CA LEU A 18 -12.61 11.35 -25.36
C LEU A 18 -11.72 11.57 -24.13
N SER A 19 -11.74 12.77 -23.54
CA SER A 19 -10.97 13.08 -22.32
C SER A 19 -11.40 12.19 -21.14
N PHE A 20 -12.71 11.94 -20.99
CA PHE A 20 -13.25 11.08 -19.95
C PHE A 20 -12.87 9.60 -20.12
N ILE A 21 -12.89 9.10 -21.36
CA ILE A 21 -12.43 7.74 -21.69
C ILE A 21 -10.94 7.58 -21.41
N LEU A 22 -10.15 8.60 -21.75
CA LEU A 22 -8.70 8.61 -21.53
C LEU A 22 -8.34 8.64 -20.03
N PHE A 23 -9.10 9.42 -19.26
CA PHE A 23 -9.00 9.45 -17.80
C PHE A 23 -9.30 8.08 -17.18
N ILE A 24 -10.41 7.43 -17.55
CA ILE A 24 -10.77 6.10 -17.03
C ILE A 24 -9.73 5.03 -17.40
N SER A 25 -9.22 5.06 -18.64
CA SER A 25 -8.18 4.14 -19.09
C SER A 25 -6.92 4.23 -18.21
N PHE A 26 -6.51 5.44 -17.82
CA PHE A 26 -5.32 5.65 -16.98
C PHE A 26 -5.41 4.97 -15.59
N PHE A 27 -6.58 4.97 -14.95
CA PHE A 27 -6.75 4.35 -13.62
C PHE A 27 -6.87 2.83 -13.65
N CYS A 28 -7.12 2.22 -14.81
CA CYS A 28 -7.31 0.77 -14.91
C CYS A 28 -5.99 -0.02 -14.79
N PHE A 29 -4.84 0.64 -14.96
CA PHE A 29 -3.51 0.02 -14.97
C PHE A 29 -2.72 0.19 -13.68
N THR A 30 -3.25 0.87 -12.67
CA THR A 30 -2.51 1.12 -11.42
C THR A 30 -2.68 -0.05 -10.45
N LYS A 31 -1.57 -0.68 -10.07
CA LYS A 31 -1.49 -1.65 -8.96
C LYS A 31 -1.08 -0.87 -7.72
N ALA A 32 -2.04 -0.29 -7.01
CA ALA A 32 -1.78 0.69 -5.95
C ALA A 32 -2.08 0.20 -4.52
N GLN A 33 -2.44 -1.07 -4.32
CA GLN A 33 -2.69 -1.59 -2.97
C GLN A 33 -1.44 -2.28 -2.43
N ASP A 34 -0.79 -1.65 -1.46
CA ASP A 34 0.25 -2.29 -0.66
C ASP A 34 -0.37 -3.31 0.30
N ILE A 35 0.42 -4.32 0.66
CA ILE A 35 0.00 -5.36 1.59
C ILE A 35 -0.07 -4.78 3.00
N HIS A 36 -1.29 -4.63 3.53
CA HIS A 36 -1.51 -4.13 4.88
C HIS A 36 -1.95 -5.27 5.80
N PHE A 37 -1.11 -5.61 6.78
CA PHE A 37 -1.43 -6.60 7.80
C PHE A 37 -2.03 -5.91 9.04
N SER A 38 -3.10 -6.47 9.60
CA SER A 38 -3.66 -6.01 10.89
C SER A 38 -2.72 -6.29 12.06
N GLY A 39 -1.85 -7.30 11.95
CA GLY A 39 -0.82 -7.64 12.94
C GLY A 39 0.46 -6.81 12.79
N TYR A 40 0.34 -5.49 12.67
CA TYR A 40 1.49 -4.61 12.41
C TYR A 40 2.59 -4.70 13.46
N GLN A 41 2.25 -5.06 14.71
CA GLN A 41 3.21 -5.21 15.80
C GLN A 41 4.19 -6.37 15.59
N ALA A 42 3.77 -7.42 14.87
CA ALA A 42 4.64 -8.55 14.56
C ALA A 42 5.71 -8.19 13.52
N SER A 43 5.38 -7.30 12.59
CA SER A 43 6.24 -6.92 11.48
C SER A 43 6.19 -5.40 11.21
N PRO A 44 6.68 -4.55 12.14
CA PRO A 44 6.58 -3.10 12.01
C PRO A 44 7.46 -2.53 10.89
N LEU A 45 8.36 -3.36 10.32
CA LEU A 45 9.12 -3.06 9.11
C LEU A 45 8.24 -2.80 7.88
N PHE A 46 7.04 -3.39 7.82
CA PHE A 46 6.09 -3.12 6.73
C PHE A 46 5.46 -1.72 6.81
N ILE A 47 5.51 -1.07 7.97
CA ILE A 47 5.04 0.31 8.14
C ILE A 47 6.18 1.29 7.85
N ASN A 48 7.34 1.08 8.47
CA ASN A 48 8.47 2.00 8.35
C ASN A 48 9.80 1.28 8.65
N ALA A 49 10.80 1.54 7.81
CA ALA A 49 12.18 1.07 8.03
C ALA A 49 12.80 1.61 9.33
N ALA A 50 12.34 2.76 9.85
CA ALA A 50 12.78 3.31 11.13
C ALA A 50 12.47 2.42 12.34
N ASN A 51 11.52 1.49 12.22
CA ASN A 51 11.17 0.54 13.29
C ASN A 51 12.11 -0.65 13.41
N THR A 52 13.19 -0.69 12.62
CA THR A 52 14.22 -1.75 12.69
C THR A 52 14.87 -1.76 14.06
N GLY A 53 14.81 -2.90 14.77
CA GLY A 53 15.42 -2.99 16.10
C GLY A 53 14.61 -2.33 17.22
N ASN A 54 13.44 -1.74 16.93
CA ASN A 54 12.55 -1.17 17.93
C ASN A 54 11.67 -2.25 18.58
N PHE A 55 12.30 -3.11 19.38
CA PHE A 55 11.66 -4.17 20.17
C PHE A 55 12.60 -4.61 21.30
N GLU A 56 12.07 -5.29 22.31
CA GLU A 56 12.87 -5.90 23.36
C GLU A 56 13.52 -7.18 22.84
N GLY A 57 14.81 -7.13 22.51
CA GLY A 57 15.58 -8.28 22.05
C GLY A 57 16.69 -7.92 21.06
N ASN A 58 17.48 -8.93 20.71
CA ASN A 58 18.58 -8.78 19.74
C ASN A 58 18.15 -9.09 18.31
N TRP A 59 17.27 -10.07 18.13
CA TRP A 59 16.80 -10.57 16.84
C TRP A 59 15.29 -10.75 16.89
N ARG A 60 14.59 -10.37 15.82
CA ARG A 60 13.16 -10.61 15.63
C ARG A 60 12.94 -11.26 14.28
N LEU A 61 12.19 -12.35 14.29
CA LEU A 61 11.68 -13.04 13.10
C LEU A 61 10.16 -13.11 13.25
N ALA A 62 9.42 -12.71 12.22
CA ALA A 62 7.97 -12.79 12.21
C ALA A 62 7.46 -13.29 10.85
N GLY A 63 6.45 -14.16 10.91
CA GLY A 63 5.71 -14.65 9.75
C GLY A 63 4.25 -14.27 9.90
N THR A 64 3.68 -13.72 8.84
CA THR A 64 2.27 -13.33 8.80
C THR A 64 1.57 -14.10 7.69
N TYR A 65 0.44 -14.72 8.01
CA TYR A 65 -0.44 -15.35 7.05
C TYR A 65 -1.85 -14.80 7.27
N ARG A 66 -2.47 -14.29 6.21
CA ARG A 66 -3.82 -13.73 6.26
C ARG A 66 -4.66 -14.36 5.17
N ASP A 67 -5.79 -14.93 5.55
CA ASP A 67 -6.85 -15.35 4.66
C ASP A 67 -8.03 -14.38 4.76
N GLN A 68 -8.57 -13.98 3.61
CA GLN A 68 -9.73 -13.11 3.53
C GLN A 68 -10.81 -13.78 2.70
N TRP A 69 -12.08 -13.54 3.08
CA TRP A 69 -13.25 -14.05 2.38
C TRP A 69 -13.26 -15.58 2.23
N ARG A 70 -12.97 -16.30 3.32
CA ARG A 70 -12.89 -17.78 3.36
C ARG A 70 -14.16 -18.49 2.86
N ALA A 71 -15.30 -17.80 2.87
CA ALA A 71 -16.58 -18.31 2.36
C ALA A 71 -16.69 -18.27 0.82
N LEU A 72 -15.81 -17.55 0.11
CA LEU A 72 -15.75 -17.57 -1.35
C LEU A 72 -14.97 -18.81 -1.81
N SER A 73 -15.31 -19.34 -2.99
CA SER A 73 -14.64 -20.53 -3.55
C SER A 73 -13.15 -20.31 -3.84
N ASN A 74 -12.72 -19.05 -4.02
CA ASN A 74 -11.33 -18.66 -4.19
C ASN A 74 -10.97 -17.54 -3.19
N PRO A 75 -10.56 -17.89 -1.96
CA PRO A 75 -10.24 -16.91 -0.92
C PRO A 75 -8.92 -16.20 -1.22
N PHE A 76 -8.83 -14.93 -0.85
CA PHE A 76 -7.60 -14.15 -1.01
C PHE A 76 -6.65 -14.46 0.14
N THR A 77 -5.51 -15.06 -0.19
CA THR A 77 -4.47 -15.40 0.79
C THR A 77 -3.24 -14.52 0.59
N THR A 78 -2.72 -13.95 1.67
CA THR A 78 -1.51 -13.12 1.67
C THR A 78 -0.56 -13.62 2.75
N ALA A 79 0.66 -13.96 2.35
CA ALA A 79 1.73 -14.36 3.25
C ALA A 79 2.85 -13.32 3.24
N GLY A 80 3.48 -13.09 4.38
CA GLY A 80 4.61 -12.19 4.54
C GLY A 80 5.58 -12.71 5.59
N ILE A 81 6.86 -12.39 5.43
CA ILE A 81 7.92 -12.71 6.40
C ILE A 81 8.76 -11.46 6.62
N SER A 82 9.18 -11.23 7.85
CA SER A 82 10.04 -10.10 8.21
C SER A 82 11.11 -10.54 9.21
N PHE A 83 12.29 -9.95 9.07
CA PHE A 83 13.42 -10.21 9.96
C PHE A 83 14.18 -8.91 10.24
N ASP A 84 14.47 -8.64 11.51
CA ASP A 84 15.30 -7.52 11.91
C ASP A 84 16.16 -7.78 13.14
N LYS A 85 17.24 -7.02 13.25
CA LYS A 85 18.24 -7.11 14.31
C LYS A 85 18.55 -5.73 14.87
N ARG A 86 18.64 -5.62 16.19
CA ARG A 86 19.12 -4.40 16.85
C ARG A 86 20.64 -4.27 16.69
N ILE A 87 21.09 -3.16 16.10
CA ILE A 87 22.53 -2.85 16.00
C ILE A 87 23.01 -2.25 17.31
N SER A 88 23.61 -3.09 18.16
CA SER A 88 24.04 -2.70 19.51
C SER A 88 25.15 -1.65 19.54
N PHE A 89 25.88 -1.41 18.44
CA PHE A 89 26.94 -0.41 18.37
C PHE A 89 26.42 1.03 18.52
N ILE A 90 25.31 1.36 17.87
CA ILE A 90 24.69 2.69 17.95
C ILE A 90 23.83 2.79 19.22
N THR A 91 23.04 1.76 19.51
CA THR A 91 22.08 1.82 20.62
C THR A 91 22.74 1.89 22.00
N ARG A 92 23.97 1.38 22.18
CA ARG A 92 24.70 1.56 23.46
C ARG A 92 25.02 3.01 23.82
N ARG A 93 24.97 3.93 22.85
CA ARG A 93 25.20 5.36 23.10
C ARG A 93 23.93 6.12 23.47
N LEU A 94 22.76 5.55 23.23
CA LEU A 94 21.47 6.18 23.50
C LEU A 94 20.82 5.51 24.71
N PRO A 95 20.16 6.27 25.59
CA PRO A 95 19.32 5.66 26.62
C PRO A 95 18.26 4.77 25.95
N PRO A 96 17.89 3.63 26.56
CA PRO A 96 16.86 2.77 26.00
C PRO A 96 15.55 3.56 25.90
N GLU A 97 15.04 3.72 24.68
CA GLU A 97 13.69 4.26 24.51
C GLU A 97 12.67 3.26 25.05
N PRO A 98 11.61 3.74 25.73
CA PRO A 98 10.51 2.88 26.14
C PRO A 98 9.86 2.28 24.90
N VAL A 99 9.73 0.95 24.89
CA VAL A 99 9.01 0.23 23.84
C VAL A 99 7.52 0.39 24.16
N PHE A 100 6.80 1.14 23.32
CA PHE A 100 5.35 1.36 23.46
C PHE A 100 4.53 0.11 23.13
#